data_AF-A0A939PEK7-F1
#
_entry.id   AF-A0A939PEK7-F1
#
_cell.length_a   1.000
_cell.length_b   1.000
_cell.length_c   1.000
_cell.angle_alpha   90.00
_cell.angle_beta   90.00
_cell.angle_gamma   90.00
#
_symmetry.space_group_name_H-M   'P 1'
#
loop_
_entity.id
_entity.type
_entity.pdbx_description
1 polymer ?
#
loop_
_entity_poly.entity_id
_entity_poly.type
_entity_poly.pdbx_seq_one_letter_code
_entity_poly.pdbx_strand_id
1 'polypeptide(L)'
;MRTDDADLARLAAELDIPTIDGLQHQGDVSVIPASMASEDHRPPVTPVPAAGIAVVRGEAGGHTHLLLASGDVRYDVREGAADDLTLGSLEVGDGASAWLDHPEHGNTGIAPGRYVLRRKREMAPRVLTPDTVRKLERARKQARKQEALEQAERAEREQAERDRAAREQEWMNVRFVAD
;
A
#
# COMPACT_ATOMS: atom_id res chain seq x y z
N MET A 1 -35.76 -24.56 -21.17
CA MET A 1 -35.24 -23.96 -19.93
C MET A 1 -34.82 -22.54 -20.28
N ARG A 2 -35.65 -21.54 -19.96
CA ARG A 2 -35.32 -20.11 -20.17
C ARG A 2 -34.64 -19.65 -18.89
N THR A 3 -33.38 -19.28 -18.97
CA THR A 3 -32.67 -18.61 -17.87
C THR A 3 -33.27 -17.21 -17.74
N ASP A 4 -33.69 -16.83 -16.53
CA ASP A 4 -34.27 -15.50 -16.28
C ASP A 4 -33.17 -14.43 -16.40
N ASP A 5 -33.53 -13.25 -16.91
CA ASP A 5 -32.59 -12.12 -17.07
C ASP A 5 -31.96 -11.69 -15.73
N ALA A 6 -32.64 -11.95 -14.61
CA ALA A 6 -32.12 -11.71 -13.26
C ALA A 6 -30.97 -12.66 -12.90
N ASP A 7 -31.00 -13.91 -13.36
CA ASP A 7 -29.90 -14.85 -13.17
C ASP A 7 -28.70 -14.47 -14.03
N LEU A 8 -28.93 -13.98 -15.25
CA LEU A 8 -27.85 -13.45 -16.10
C LEU A 8 -27.22 -12.18 -15.52
N ALA A 9 -28.02 -11.28 -14.95
CA ALA A 9 -27.51 -10.07 -14.29
C ALA A 9 -26.71 -10.40 -13.02
N ARG A 10 -27.18 -11.39 -12.23
CA ARG A 10 -26.44 -11.86 -11.04
C ARG A 10 -25.13 -12.54 -11.43
N LEU A 11 -25.14 -13.41 -12.44
CA LEU A 11 -23.93 -14.05 -12.97
C LEU A 11 -22.96 -13.01 -13.56
N ALA A 12 -23.46 -11.98 -14.25
CA ALA A 12 -22.64 -10.89 -14.75
C ALA A 12 -22.00 -10.07 -13.61
N ALA A 13 -22.73 -9.83 -12.51
CA ALA A 13 -22.18 -9.19 -11.32
C ALA A 13 -21.17 -10.10 -10.57
N GLU A 14 -21.36 -11.42 -10.58
CA GLU A 14 -20.39 -12.40 -10.07
C GLU A 14 -19.14 -12.54 -10.95
N LEU A 15 -19.21 -12.11 -12.22
CA LEU A 15 -18.12 -12.10 -13.20
C LEU A 15 -17.40 -10.74 -13.30
N ASP A 16 -17.81 -9.75 -12.51
CA ASP A 16 -17.21 -8.41 -12.57
C ASP A 16 -15.79 -8.44 -12.01
N ILE A 17 -14.81 -8.06 -12.84
CA ILE A 17 -13.40 -8.04 -12.44
C ILE A 17 -13.18 -6.77 -11.62
N PRO A 18 -12.77 -6.86 -10.35
CA PRO A 18 -12.59 -5.67 -9.52
C PRO A 18 -11.57 -4.75 -10.17
N THR A 19 -11.97 -3.50 -10.36
CA THR A 19 -11.13 -2.45 -10.95
C THR A 19 -10.60 -1.56 -9.84
N ILE A 20 -9.28 -1.45 -9.76
CA ILE A 20 -8.58 -0.75 -8.68
C ILE A 20 -7.85 0.48 -9.24
N ASP A 21 -8.04 1.63 -8.61
CA ASP A 21 -7.41 2.91 -8.96
C ASP A 21 -6.16 3.24 -8.11
N GLY A 22 -6.03 2.59 -6.96
CA GLY A 22 -4.93 2.75 -6.01
C GLY A 22 -3.77 1.77 -6.20
N LEU A 23 -2.87 1.75 -5.21
CA LEU A 23 -1.78 0.78 -5.12
C LEU A 23 -2.35 -0.64 -5.06
N GLN A 24 -1.90 -1.50 -5.97
CA GLN A 24 -2.31 -2.90 -6.02
C GLN A 24 -1.16 -3.84 -6.38
N HIS A 25 -1.37 -5.12 -6.08
CA HIS A 25 -0.36 -6.15 -6.24
C HIS A 25 -0.97 -7.47 -6.71
N GLN A 26 -0.28 -8.14 -7.63
CA GLN A 26 -0.61 -9.49 -8.08
C GLN A 26 0.69 -10.27 -8.22
N GLY A 27 0.85 -11.38 -7.48
CA GLY A 27 2.09 -12.15 -7.49
C GLY A 27 3.32 -11.28 -7.22
N ASP A 28 4.27 -11.29 -8.17
CA ASP A 28 5.49 -10.48 -8.15
C ASP A 28 5.35 -9.12 -8.83
N VAL A 29 4.15 -8.70 -9.25
CA VAL A 29 3.90 -7.40 -9.87
C VAL A 29 3.19 -6.45 -8.91
N SER A 30 3.58 -5.19 -8.96
CA SER A 30 2.94 -4.05 -8.30
C SER A 30 2.53 -3.04 -9.35
N VAL A 31 1.27 -2.57 -9.28
CA VAL A 31 0.78 -1.46 -10.08
C VAL A 31 0.67 -0.26 -9.14
N ILE A 32 1.48 0.75 -9.40
CA ILE A 32 1.68 1.89 -8.49
C ILE A 32 1.16 3.13 -9.20
N PRO A 33 0.17 3.86 -8.64
CA PRO A 33 -0.24 5.14 -9.19
C PRO A 33 0.97 6.07 -9.36
N ALA A 34 1.08 6.78 -10.49
CA ALA A 34 2.22 7.64 -10.76
C ALA A 34 2.42 8.73 -9.69
N SER A 35 1.35 9.19 -9.04
CA SER A 35 1.39 10.11 -7.91
C SER A 35 2.08 9.55 -6.65
N MET A 36 2.21 8.22 -6.54
CA MET A 36 2.91 7.52 -5.46
C MET A 36 4.31 7.06 -5.85
N ALA A 37 4.66 7.14 -7.14
CA ALA A 37 5.98 6.76 -7.61
C ALA A 37 7.01 7.86 -7.28
N SER A 38 8.19 7.46 -6.83
CA SER A 38 9.28 8.39 -6.50
C SER A 38 10.04 8.90 -7.73
N GLU A 39 9.94 8.18 -8.86
CA GLU A 39 10.57 8.54 -10.12
C GLU A 39 9.52 9.10 -11.08
N ASP A 40 9.91 10.13 -11.83
CA ASP A 40 9.08 10.70 -12.88
C ASP A 40 9.21 9.82 -14.12
N HIS A 41 8.17 9.04 -14.41
CA HIS A 41 8.17 8.14 -15.56
C HIS A 41 7.55 8.83 -16.77
N ARG A 42 8.23 8.70 -17.91
CA ARG A 42 7.75 9.25 -19.18
C ARG A 42 6.35 8.70 -19.49
N PRO A 43 5.41 9.55 -19.96
CA PRO A 43 4.14 9.11 -20.53
C PRO A 43 4.38 7.98 -21.55
N PRO A 44 3.72 6.82 -21.42
CA PRO A 44 3.85 5.77 -22.41
C PRO A 44 3.15 6.15 -23.71
N VAL A 45 3.70 5.71 -24.84
CA VAL A 45 3.14 5.99 -26.18
C VAL A 45 2.73 4.75 -26.94
N THR A 46 3.25 3.57 -26.60
CA THR A 46 2.99 2.34 -27.34
C THR A 46 1.66 1.70 -26.93
N PRO A 47 0.71 1.48 -27.84
CA PRO A 47 -0.55 0.81 -27.51
C PRO A 47 -0.33 -0.63 -27.05
N VAL A 48 -1.12 -1.08 -26.08
CA VAL A 48 -1.17 -2.49 -25.68
C VAL A 48 -1.93 -3.28 -26.76
N PRO A 49 -1.31 -4.29 -27.41
CA PRO A 49 -1.98 -5.10 -28.41
C PRO A 49 -3.07 -5.97 -27.79
N ALA A 50 -4.06 -6.37 -28.59
CA ALA A 50 -5.15 -7.25 -28.14
C ALA A 50 -4.66 -8.61 -27.58
N ALA A 51 -3.49 -9.07 -28.02
CA ALA A 51 -2.86 -10.29 -27.49
C ALA A 51 -2.24 -10.10 -26.09
N GLY A 52 -2.16 -8.86 -25.60
CA GLY A 52 -1.53 -8.51 -24.33
C GLY A 52 -0.01 -8.41 -24.39
N ILE A 53 0.57 -7.97 -23.27
CA ILE A 53 2.02 -7.83 -23.06
C ILE A 53 2.42 -8.63 -21.82
N ALA A 54 3.36 -9.56 -21.96
CA ALA A 54 3.95 -10.24 -20.82
C ALA A 54 4.88 -9.26 -20.07
N VAL A 55 4.36 -8.63 -19.00
CA VAL A 55 5.11 -7.65 -18.19
C VAL A 55 6.12 -8.34 -17.27
N VAL A 56 5.83 -9.58 -16.88
CA VAL A 56 6.79 -10.51 -16.30
C VAL A 56 6.72 -11.80 -17.11
N ARG A 57 7.88 -12.36 -17.45
CA ARG A 57 7.97 -13.68 -18.08
C ARG A 57 8.45 -14.69 -17.04
N GLY A 58 7.67 -15.74 -16.81
CA GLY A 58 8.11 -16.88 -16.01
C GLY A 58 8.94 -17.87 -16.83
N GLU A 59 9.82 -18.63 -16.18
CA GLU A 59 10.39 -19.84 -16.79
C GLU A 59 9.27 -20.86 -17.06
N ALA A 60 9.29 -21.48 -18.24
CA ALA A 60 8.23 -22.38 -18.72
C ALA A 60 6.79 -21.83 -18.66
N GLY A 61 6.61 -20.50 -18.58
CA GLY A 61 5.31 -19.83 -18.57
C GLY A 61 4.58 -19.80 -17.22
N GLY A 62 5.09 -20.46 -16.18
CA GLY A 62 4.41 -20.61 -14.88
C GLY A 62 4.28 -19.33 -14.04
N HIS A 63 5.06 -18.29 -14.33
CA HIS A 63 5.05 -16.99 -13.62
C HIS A 63 4.84 -15.81 -14.56
N THR A 64 4.14 -16.02 -15.68
CA THR A 64 3.88 -14.94 -16.63
C THR A 64 2.74 -14.08 -16.12
N HIS A 65 3.01 -12.79 -15.91
CA HIS A 65 1.97 -11.78 -15.71
C HIS A 65 1.68 -11.12 -17.04
N LEU A 66 0.42 -11.21 -17.48
CA LEU A 66 -0.03 -10.69 -18.77
C LEU A 66 -0.85 -9.42 -18.56
N LEU A 67 -0.39 -8.31 -19.13
CA LEU A 67 -1.15 -7.07 -19.24
C LEU A 67 -2.08 -7.15 -20.45
N LEU A 68 -3.38 -7.12 -20.20
CA LEU A 68 -4.44 -7.09 -21.20
C LEU A 68 -5.08 -5.71 -21.25
N ALA A 69 -5.66 -5.35 -22.40
CA ALA A 69 -6.26 -4.05 -22.61
C ALA A 69 -7.49 -4.10 -23.53
N SER A 70 -8.41 -3.17 -23.27
CA SER A 70 -9.52 -2.81 -24.15
C SER A 70 -9.64 -1.29 -24.19
N GLY A 71 -9.65 -0.70 -25.39
CA GLY A 71 -9.66 0.75 -25.58
C GLY A 71 -8.27 1.38 -25.63
N ASP A 72 -8.17 2.66 -25.27
CA ASP A 72 -6.92 3.42 -25.26
C ASP A 72 -6.08 3.09 -24.02
N VAL A 73 -5.22 2.08 -24.15
CA VAL A 73 -4.25 1.68 -23.13
C VAL A 73 -2.87 1.66 -23.75
N ARG A 74 -1.93 2.33 -23.10
CA ARG A 74 -0.54 2.45 -23.58
C ARG A 74 0.44 1.98 -22.53
N TYR A 75 1.44 1.21 -22.96
CA TYR A 75 2.47 0.67 -22.10
C TYR A 75 3.82 0.72 -22.79
N ASP A 76 4.80 1.39 -22.17
CA ASP A 76 6.18 1.37 -22.60
C ASP A 76 7.01 0.59 -21.57
N VAL A 77 7.69 -0.46 -22.06
CA VAL A 77 8.63 -1.24 -21.25
C VAL A 77 9.83 -0.37 -20.88
N ARG A 78 10.32 -0.51 -19.64
CA ARG A 78 11.60 0.06 -19.22
C ARG A 78 12.65 -1.04 -19.24
N GLU A 79 13.63 -0.89 -20.12
CA GLU A 79 14.85 -1.70 -20.07
C GLU A 79 15.78 -1.10 -19.01
N GLY A 80 15.69 -1.62 -17.79
CA GLY A 80 16.52 -1.20 -16.66
C GLY A 80 17.78 -2.07 -16.48
N ALA A 81 18.67 -1.63 -15.59
CA ALA A 81 19.79 -2.45 -15.13
C ALA A 81 19.27 -3.70 -14.38
N ALA A 82 20.14 -4.70 -14.14
CA ALA A 82 19.76 -5.97 -13.53
C ALA A 82 19.09 -5.85 -12.15
N ASP A 83 19.26 -4.73 -11.47
CA ASP A 83 18.68 -4.40 -10.17
C ASP A 83 17.48 -3.42 -10.25
N ASP A 84 17.14 -2.90 -11.43
CA ASP A 84 15.95 -2.10 -11.62
C ASP A 84 14.72 -3.01 -11.60
N LEU A 85 13.85 -2.74 -10.63
CA LEU A 85 12.59 -3.45 -10.47
C LEU A 85 11.47 -2.83 -11.31
N THR A 86 11.72 -1.73 -12.00
CA THR A 86 10.72 -1.06 -12.84
C THR A 86 10.52 -1.82 -14.14
N LEU A 87 9.29 -2.24 -14.40
CA LEU A 87 8.91 -2.97 -15.61
C LEU A 87 8.55 -2.01 -16.74
N GLY A 88 7.88 -0.89 -16.42
CA GLY A 88 7.43 0.07 -17.42
C GLY A 88 6.41 1.07 -16.88
N SER A 89 6.00 2.01 -17.74
CA SER A 89 4.92 2.96 -17.49
C SER A 89 3.65 2.54 -18.23
N LEU A 90 2.51 2.66 -17.56
CA LEU A 90 1.18 2.33 -18.06
C LEU A 90 0.29 3.57 -18.01
N GLU A 91 -0.49 3.80 -19.06
CA GLU A 91 -1.57 4.76 -19.06
C GLU A 91 -2.84 4.07 -19.55
N VAL A 92 -3.90 4.19 -18.74
CA VAL A 92 -5.25 3.73 -19.06
C VAL A 92 -6.09 4.97 -19.30
N GLY A 93 -6.59 5.15 -20.52
CA GLY A 93 -7.41 6.29 -20.90
C GLY A 93 -8.82 6.23 -20.29
N ASP A 94 -9.53 7.35 -20.36
CA ASP A 94 -10.93 7.43 -19.92
C ASP A 94 -11.81 6.47 -20.75
N GLY A 95 -12.61 5.65 -20.06
CA GLY A 95 -13.46 4.65 -20.71
C GLY A 95 -12.71 3.44 -21.27
N ALA A 96 -11.38 3.39 -21.14
CA ALA A 96 -10.59 2.19 -21.41
C ALA A 96 -10.55 1.27 -20.18
N SER A 97 -10.09 0.03 -20.37
CA SER A 97 -9.90 -0.92 -19.28
C SER A 97 -8.62 -1.72 -19.51
N ALA A 98 -7.82 -1.88 -18.46
CA ALA A 98 -6.66 -2.75 -18.46
C ALA A 98 -6.79 -3.79 -17.36
N TRP A 99 -6.20 -4.97 -17.58
CA TRP A 99 -6.21 -6.06 -16.62
C TRP A 99 -4.83 -6.67 -16.49
N LEU A 100 -4.50 -7.12 -15.29
CA LEU A 100 -3.36 -7.98 -15.04
C LEU A 100 -3.88 -9.40 -14.80
N ASP A 101 -3.54 -10.29 -15.73
CA ASP A 101 -3.88 -11.71 -15.70
C ASP A 101 -2.71 -12.52 -15.16
N HIS A 102 -3.04 -13.45 -14.26
CA HIS A 102 -2.13 -14.49 -13.82
C HIS A 102 -2.93 -15.75 -13.47
N PRO A 103 -2.54 -16.95 -13.97
CA PRO A 103 -3.31 -18.18 -13.76
C PRO A 103 -3.63 -18.50 -12.30
N GLU A 104 -2.72 -18.16 -11.37
CA GLU A 104 -2.91 -18.40 -9.92
C GLU A 104 -3.76 -17.35 -9.20
N HIS A 105 -3.93 -16.16 -9.78
CA HIS A 105 -4.55 -15.02 -9.10
C HIS A 105 -5.80 -14.49 -9.82
N GLY A 106 -6.12 -15.03 -11.00
CA GLY A 106 -7.18 -14.53 -11.86
C GLY A 106 -6.84 -13.16 -12.44
N ASN A 107 -7.88 -12.42 -12.82
CA ASN A 107 -7.73 -11.07 -13.35
C ASN A 107 -7.89 -10.01 -12.27
N THR A 108 -7.13 -8.94 -12.36
CA THR A 108 -7.38 -7.70 -11.59
C THR A 108 -7.42 -6.52 -12.54
N GLY A 109 -8.47 -5.70 -12.43
CA GLY A 109 -8.67 -4.52 -13.27
C GLY A 109 -7.88 -3.31 -12.77
N ILE A 110 -7.48 -2.47 -13.72
CA ILE A 110 -6.75 -1.22 -13.48
C ILE A 110 -7.62 -0.09 -14.00
N ALA A 111 -7.97 0.84 -13.11
CA ALA A 111 -8.81 1.98 -13.46
C ALA A 111 -8.08 2.95 -14.43
N PRO A 112 -8.82 3.87 -15.08
CA PRO A 112 -8.22 4.99 -15.81
C PRO A 112 -7.22 5.77 -14.96
N GLY A 113 -6.08 6.13 -15.55
CA GLY A 113 -5.00 6.81 -14.87
C GLY A 113 -3.62 6.43 -15.37
N ARG A 114 -2.59 6.99 -14.71
CA ARG A 114 -1.19 6.69 -15.00
C ARG A 114 -0.56 5.89 -13.87
N TYR A 115 0.19 4.86 -14.24
CA TYR A 115 0.78 3.89 -13.34
C TYR A 115 2.22 3.54 -13.73
N VAL A 116 2.93 3.03 -12.74
CA VAL A 116 4.25 2.41 -12.88
C VAL A 116 4.11 0.96 -12.48
N LEU A 117 4.52 0.06 -13.36
CA LEU A 117 4.57 -1.36 -13.06
C LEU A 117 5.95 -1.70 -12.52
N ARG A 118 5.99 -2.40 -11.38
CA ARG A 118 7.24 -2.83 -10.74
C ARG A 118 7.19 -4.28 -10.33
N ARG A 119 8.34 -4.95 -10.42
CA ARG A 119 8.58 -6.27 -9.85
C ARG A 119 8.78 -6.19 -8.35
N LYS A 120 8.32 -7.21 -7.63
CA LYS A 120 8.65 -7.46 -6.24
C LYS A 120 9.93 -8.29 -6.20
N ARG A 121 10.81 -7.96 -5.27
CA ARG A 121 11.97 -8.78 -4.95
C ARG A 121 11.72 -9.42 -3.60
N GLU A 122 11.94 -10.73 -3.51
CA GLU A 122 12.03 -11.38 -2.22
C GLU A 122 13.23 -10.81 -1.46
N MET A 123 12.98 -10.18 -0.32
CA MET A 123 14.06 -9.81 0.57
C MET A 123 14.50 -11.08 1.27
N ALA A 124 15.76 -11.48 1.11
CA ALA A 124 16.32 -12.55 1.93
C ALA A 124 16.02 -12.23 3.40
N PRO A 125 15.61 -13.22 4.22
CA PRO A 125 15.32 -12.99 5.62
C PRO A 125 16.52 -12.29 6.24
N ARG A 126 16.25 -11.17 6.91
CA ARG A 126 17.32 -10.37 7.51
C ARG A 126 18.04 -11.28 8.50
N VAL A 127 19.27 -11.67 8.18
CA VAL A 127 20.13 -12.41 9.12
C VAL A 127 20.52 -11.43 10.21
N LEU A 128 19.77 -11.44 11.32
CA LEU A 128 20.12 -10.66 12.48
C LEU A 128 21.30 -11.34 13.15
N THR A 129 22.46 -10.68 13.12
CA THR A 129 23.59 -11.12 13.91
C THR A 129 23.25 -11.04 15.40
N PRO A 130 23.84 -11.88 16.26
CA PRO A 130 23.65 -11.80 17.72
C PRO A 130 23.85 -10.38 18.27
N ASP A 131 24.78 -9.61 17.71
CA ASP A 131 25.04 -8.22 18.10
C ASP A 131 23.90 -7.27 17.70
N THR A 132 23.31 -7.47 16.53
CA THR A 132 22.16 -6.68 16.08
C THR A 132 20.94 -6.92 16.99
N VAL A 133 20.71 -8.18 17.38
CA VAL A 133 19.66 -8.54 18.34
C VAL A 133 19.90 -7.86 19.69
N ARG A 134 21.11 -7.96 20.24
CA ARG A 134 21.47 -7.31 21.51
C ARG A 134 21.31 -5.80 21.47
N LYS A 135 21.65 -5.16 20.35
CA LYS A 135 21.50 -3.71 20.17
C LYS A 135 20.02 -3.30 20.16
N LEU A 136 19.16 -4.06 19.48
CA LEU A 136 17.71 -3.83 19.45
C LEU A 136 17.07 -4.02 20.83
N GLU A 137 17.47 -5.06 21.57
CA GLU A 137 16.98 -5.29 22.92
C GLU A 137 17.37 -4.17 23.89
N ARG A 138 18.62 -3.68 23.80
CA ARG A 138 19.09 -2.54 24.59
C ARG A 138 18.30 -1.28 24.26
N ALA A 139 18.08 -0.99 22.98
CA ALA A 139 17.30 0.16 22.54
C ALA A 139 15.85 0.07 23.06
N ARG A 140 15.20 -1.09 22.96
CA ARG A 140 13.85 -1.32 23.50
C ARG A 140 13.79 -1.14 25.02
N LYS A 141 14.79 -1.64 25.75
CA LYS A 141 14.87 -1.47 27.21
C LYS A 141 15.08 0.00 27.59
N GLN A 142 15.88 0.74 26.83
CA GLN A 142 16.08 2.17 27.03
C GLN A 142 14.82 2.97 26.73
N ALA A 143 14.13 2.70 25.62
CA ALA A 143 12.86 3.35 25.27
C ALA A 143 11.80 3.14 26.36
N ARG A 144 11.59 1.90 26.81
CA ARG A 144 10.67 1.60 27.93
C ARG A 144 11.04 2.32 29.21
N LYS A 145 12.33 2.44 29.50
CA LYS A 145 12.81 3.18 30.68
C LYS A 145 12.54 4.68 30.54
N GLN A 146 12.74 5.26 29.36
CA GLN A 146 12.44 6.67 29.09
C GLN A 146 10.95 6.95 29.19
N GLU A 147 10.11 6.13 28.57
CA GLU A 147 8.65 6.24 28.67
C GLU A 147 8.18 6.16 30.12
N ALA A 148 8.72 5.23 30.92
CA ALA A 148 8.37 5.13 32.33
C ALA A 148 8.80 6.36 33.15
N LEU A 149 9.96 6.94 32.85
CA LEU A 149 10.42 8.18 33.49
C LEU A 149 9.53 9.37 33.10
N GLU A 150 9.20 9.52 31.83
CA GLU A 150 8.31 10.58 31.34
C GLU A 150 6.89 10.47 31.92
N GLN A 151 6.38 9.23 32.06
CA GLN A 151 5.11 9.00 32.73
C GLN A 151 5.15 9.36 34.22
N ALA A 152 6.25 9.03 34.91
CA ALA A 152 6.43 9.41 36.31
C ALA A 152 6.50 10.93 36.48
N GLU A 153 7.29 11.62 35.65
CA GLU A 153 7.36 13.09 35.67
C GLU A 153 6.01 13.75 35.36
N ARG A 154 5.24 13.18 34.41
CA ARG A 154 3.89 13.65 34.11
C ARG A 154 2.95 13.47 35.31
N ALA A 155 2.98 12.29 35.94
CA ALA A 155 2.16 12.01 37.11
C ALA A 155 2.50 12.91 38.30
N GLU A 156 3.78 13.21 38.53
CA GLU A 156 4.21 14.16 39.57
C GLU A 156 3.70 15.58 39.30
N ARG A 157 3.75 16.05 38.04
CA ARG A 157 3.20 17.36 37.67
C ARG A 157 1.70 17.43 37.87
N GLU A 158 0.97 16.41 37.42
CA GLU A 158 -0.49 16.32 37.61
C GLU A 158 -0.86 16.27 39.10
N GLN A 159 -0.11 15.54 39.92
CA GLN A 159 -0.33 15.51 41.37
C GLN A 159 -0.07 16.89 42.01
N ALA A 160 1.02 17.57 41.62
CA ALA A 160 1.33 18.90 42.14
C ALA A 160 0.28 19.95 41.75
N GLU A 161 -0.30 19.86 40.54
CA GLU A 161 -1.42 20.70 40.12
C GLU A 161 -2.68 20.42 40.93
N ARG A 162 -3.01 19.14 41.16
CA ARG A 162 -4.14 18.75 42.03
C ARG A 162 -3.97 19.28 43.45
N ASP A 163 -2.77 19.16 44.02
CA ASP A 163 -2.47 19.65 45.36
C ASP A 163 -2.57 21.18 45.45
N ARG A 164 -2.12 21.90 44.40
CA ARG A 164 -2.29 23.37 44.31
C ARG A 164 -3.77 23.76 44.22
N ALA A 165 -4.53 23.11 43.34
CA ALA A 165 -5.95 23.38 43.19
C ALA A 165 -6.74 23.07 44.48
N ALA A 166 -6.38 22.00 45.20
CA ALA A 166 -6.99 21.68 46.49
C ALA A 166 -6.71 22.78 47.54
N ARG A 167 -5.48 23.28 47.61
CA ARG A 167 -5.13 24.41 48.51
C ARG A 167 -5.86 25.70 48.15
N GLU A 168 -6.01 26.01 46.86
CA GLU A 168 -6.78 27.17 46.40
C GLU A 168 -8.27 27.03 46.75
N GLN A 169 -8.87 25.85 46.54
CA GLN A 169 -10.25 25.57 46.93
C GLN A 169 -10.46 25.65 48.45
N GLU A 170 -9.53 25.10 49.24
CA GLU A 170 -9.55 25.21 50.70
C GLU A 170 -9.50 26.68 51.14
N TRP A 171 -8.61 27.48 50.54
CA TRP A 171 -8.51 28.90 50.82
C TRP A 171 -9.78 29.68 50.41
N MET A 172 -10.37 29.37 49.25
CA MET A 172 -11.64 29.96 48.81
C MET A 172 -12.80 29.61 49.74
N ASN A 173 -12.88 28.37 50.23
CA ASN A 173 -13.90 27.94 51.18
C ASN A 173 -13.78 28.64 52.53
N VAL A 174 -12.55 28.84 53.04
CA VAL A 174 -12.32 29.59 54.29
C VAL A 174 -12.73 31.06 54.13
N ARG A 175 -12.48 31.67 52.97
CA ARG A 175 -12.85 33.07 52.69
C ARG A 175 -14.37 33.29 52.64
N PHE A 176 -15.15 32.30 52.18
CA PHE A 176 -16.61 32.41 52.09
C PHE A 176 -17.36 32.26 53.43
N VAL A 177 -16.70 31.78 54.49
CA VAL A 177 -17.31 31.63 55.83
C VAL A 177 -17.13 32.88 56.70
N ALA A 178 -16.34 33.87 56.24
CA ALA A 178 -15.97 35.05 57.01
C ALA A 178 -16.73 36.35 56.61
N ASP A 179 -17.68 36.30 55.67
CA ASP A 179 -18.58 37.41 55.31
C ASP A 179 -19.99 37.21 55.89
#